data_AF-A0A2V7THJ0-F1
#
_entry.id   AF-A0A2V7THJ0-F1
#
_cell.length_a   1.000
_cell.length_b   1.000
_cell.length_c   1.000
_cell.angle_alpha   90.00
_cell.angle_beta   90.00
_cell.angle_gamma   90.00
#
_symmetry.space_group_name_H-M   'P 1'
#
loop_
_entity.id
_entity.type
_entity.pdbx_description
1 polymer ?
#
loop_
_entity_poly.entity_id
_entity_poly.type
_entity_poly.pdbx_seq_one_letter_code
_entity_poly.pdbx_strand_id
1 'polypeptide(L)'
;MSPRIPDERAGVAAEVADRLRRRGIAVTGGESSDDLADLLSAVERFELVVESHGGDLMVDDLKSPQPDDRHFVLPRRVPGESVRAYINRIDAAAAALRKHPRRPD
;
A
#
# COMPACT_ATOMS: atom_id res chain seq x y z
N MET A 1 -17.91 1.39 -35.34
CA MET A 1 -17.29 1.92 -34.10
C MET A 1 -18.06 1.35 -32.93
N SER A 2 -17.44 0.54 -32.08
CA SER A 2 -18.11 0.01 -30.90
C SER A 2 -17.39 0.50 -29.65
N PRO A 3 -17.89 1.51 -28.93
CA PRO A 3 -17.38 1.85 -27.62
C PRO A 3 -18.24 1.14 -26.57
N ARG A 4 -17.69 0.08 -25.97
CA ARG A 4 -18.25 -0.51 -24.75
C ARG A 4 -17.12 -0.68 -23.73
N ILE A 5 -16.49 0.44 -23.35
CA ILE A 5 -15.44 0.47 -22.31
C ILE A 5 -15.89 1.23 -21.03
N PRO A 6 -17.06 0.94 -20.42
CA PRO A 6 -17.25 1.26 -19.00
C PRO A 6 -17.09 0.04 -18.09
N ASP A 7 -17.37 -1.17 -18.59
CA ASP A 7 -17.47 -2.39 -17.77
C ASP A 7 -16.10 -2.94 -17.34
N GLU A 8 -15.14 -3.01 -18.28
CA GLU A 8 -13.79 -3.52 -18.02
C GLU A 8 -13.03 -2.68 -16.97
N ARG A 9 -13.16 -1.34 -17.01
CA ARG A 9 -12.47 -0.46 -16.05
C ARG A 9 -13.02 -0.58 -14.64
N ALA A 10 -14.33 -0.80 -14.51
CA ALA A 10 -14.96 -1.01 -13.22
C ALA A 10 -14.52 -2.36 -12.61
N GLY A 11 -14.41 -3.40 -13.43
CA GLY A 11 -13.88 -4.71 -12.99
C GLY A 11 -12.45 -4.63 -12.48
N VAL A 12 -11.56 -3.97 -13.23
CA VAL A 12 -10.15 -3.78 -12.82
C VAL A 12 -10.04 -2.98 -11.53
N ALA A 13 -10.83 -1.91 -11.37
CA ALA A 13 -10.83 -1.11 -10.14
C ALA A 13 -11.29 -1.93 -8.91
N ALA A 14 -12.30 -2.78 -9.08
CA ALA A 14 -12.77 -3.66 -8.02
C ALA A 14 -11.69 -4.67 -7.58
N GLU A 15 -10.98 -5.26 -8.54
CA GLU A 15 -9.87 -6.18 -8.27
C GLU A 15 -8.73 -5.50 -7.50
N VAL A 16 -8.33 -4.30 -7.94
CA VAL A 16 -7.29 -3.51 -7.26
C VAL A 16 -7.72 -3.17 -5.83
N ALA A 17 -8.96 -2.74 -5.65
CA ALA A 17 -9.51 -2.42 -4.33
C ALA A 17 -9.55 -3.65 -3.41
N ASP A 18 -9.90 -4.83 -3.93
CA ASP A 18 -9.86 -6.07 -3.16
C ASP A 18 -8.44 -6.44 -2.74
N ARG A 19 -7.48 -6.33 -3.66
CA ARG A 19 -6.06 -6.56 -3.40
C ARG A 19 -5.50 -5.63 -2.32
N LEU A 20 -5.96 -4.38 -2.26
CA LEU A 20 -5.63 -3.42 -1.21
C LEU A 20 -6.25 -3.81 0.14
N ARG A 21 -7.53 -4.24 0.16
CA ARG A 21 -8.20 -4.69 1.39
C ARG A 21 -7.55 -5.92 2.00
N ARG A 22 -7.12 -6.89 1.18
CA ARG A 22 -6.37 -8.08 1.65
C ARG A 22 -5.05 -7.72 2.34
N ARG A 23 -4.46 -6.57 2.00
CA ARG A 23 -3.28 -5.99 2.67
C ARG A 23 -3.60 -5.12 3.89
N GLY A 24 -4.85 -5.09 4.34
CA GLY A 24 -5.29 -4.27 5.47
C GLY A 24 -5.43 -2.78 5.14
N ILE A 25 -5.40 -2.40 3.86
CA ILE A 25 -5.53 -1.00 3.43
C ILE A 25 -7.02 -0.64 3.32
N ALA A 26 -7.40 0.45 4.00
CA ALA A 26 -8.77 0.95 3.95
C ALA A 26 -9.03 1.72 2.65
N VAL A 27 -9.94 1.19 1.82
CA VAL A 27 -10.49 1.81 0.62
C VAL A 27 -11.99 2.03 0.79
N THR A 28 -12.42 3.26 0.56
CA THR A 28 -13.78 3.76 0.88
C THR A 28 -14.80 3.56 -0.24
N GLY A 29 -14.34 3.25 -1.45
CA GLY A 29 -15.17 3.11 -2.65
C GLY A 29 -15.46 4.45 -3.35
N GLY A 30 -14.92 5.56 -2.86
CA GLY A 30 -14.99 6.87 -3.52
C GLY A 30 -13.75 7.20 -4.36
N GLU A 31 -12.74 6.35 -4.31
CA GLU A 31 -11.48 6.46 -5.05
C GLU A 31 -11.69 6.13 -6.53
N SER A 32 -11.04 6.91 -7.41
CA SER A 32 -11.02 6.60 -8.84
C SER A 32 -10.14 5.39 -9.15
N SER A 33 -10.30 4.79 -10.34
CA SER A 33 -9.43 3.69 -10.79
C SER A 33 -7.95 4.07 -10.78
N ASP A 34 -7.63 5.30 -11.18
CA ASP A 34 -6.26 5.84 -11.14
C ASP A 34 -5.77 5.98 -9.69
N ASP A 35 -6.58 6.52 -8.78
CA ASP A 35 -6.20 6.63 -7.36
C ASP A 35 -5.93 5.26 -6.72
N LEU A 36 -6.71 4.24 -7.10
CA LEU A 36 -6.52 2.86 -6.63
C LEU A 36 -5.23 2.24 -7.18
N ALA A 37 -4.92 2.47 -8.45
CA ALA A 37 -3.69 1.99 -9.08
C ALA A 37 -2.44 2.68 -8.50
N ASP A 38 -2.51 4.00 -8.27
CA ASP A 38 -1.44 4.77 -7.64
C ASP A 38 -1.21 4.31 -6.20
N LEU A 39 -2.29 4.07 -5.45
CA LEU A 39 -2.20 3.55 -4.09
C LEU A 39 -1.56 2.16 -4.04
N LEU A 40 -1.98 1.25 -4.91
CA LEU A 40 -1.36 -0.08 -5.00
C LEU A 40 0.13 0.03 -5.33
N SER A 41 0.50 0.89 -6.28
CA SER A 41 1.89 1.11 -6.67
C SER A 41 2.72 1.67 -5.51
N ALA A 42 2.16 2.57 -4.70
CA ALA A 42 2.85 3.10 -3.51
C ALA A 42 3.09 2.03 -2.45
N VAL A 43 2.09 1.19 -2.20
CA VAL A 43 2.20 0.03 -1.28
C VAL A 43 3.31 -0.92 -1.75
N GLU A 44 3.30 -1.33 -3.01
CA GLU A 44 4.31 -2.25 -3.56
C GLU A 44 5.73 -1.65 -3.52
N ARG A 45 5.87 -0.34 -3.74
CA ARG A 45 7.16 0.35 -3.59
C ARG A 45 7.66 0.38 -2.14
N PHE A 46 6.76 0.45 -1.16
CA PHE A 46 7.13 0.35 0.25
C PHE A 46 7.56 -1.07 0.61
N GLU A 47 6.77 -2.08 0.20
CA GLU A 47 7.08 -3.51 0.40
C GLU A 47 8.47 -3.86 -0.15
N LEU A 48 8.79 -3.44 -1.37
CA LEU A 48 10.11 -3.67 -1.99
C LEU A 48 11.27 -3.09 -1.16
N VAL A 49 11.06 -1.91 -0.56
CA VAL A 49 12.09 -1.27 0.29
C VAL A 49 12.28 -2.04 1.59
N VAL A 50 11.20 -2.53 2.19
CA VAL A 50 11.23 -3.39 3.38
C VAL A 50 12.03 -4.66 3.10
N GLU A 51 11.71 -5.37 2.02
CA GLU A 51 12.41 -6.58 1.60
C GLU A 51 13.91 -6.32 1.37
N SER A 52 14.25 -5.22 0.68
CA SER A 52 15.64 -4.85 0.37
C SER A 52 16.47 -4.44 1.60
N HIS A 53 15.83 -4.18 2.74
CA HIS A 53 16.49 -3.86 4.01
C HIS A 53 16.65 -5.09 4.92
N GLY A 54 16.26 -6.28 4.46
CA GLY A 54 16.28 -7.50 5.27
C GLY A 54 15.18 -7.53 6.34
N GLY A 55 14.15 -6.69 6.19
CA GLY A 55 12.94 -6.87 6.97
C GLY A 55 12.27 -8.14 6.48
N ASP A 56 12.19 -9.15 7.35
CA ASP A 56 11.43 -10.35 7.06
C ASP A 56 9.99 -9.91 6.85
N LEU A 57 9.54 -9.94 5.59
CA LEU A 57 8.16 -9.67 5.23
C LEU A 57 7.42 -10.93 5.68
N MET A 58 7.14 -11.07 6.98
CA MET A 58 6.35 -12.18 7.50
C MET A 58 5.00 -12.15 6.80
N VAL A 59 4.90 -12.95 5.74
CA VAL A 59 3.81 -12.98 4.75
C VAL A 59 2.48 -13.41 5.38
N ASP A 60 2.47 -13.89 6.62
CA ASP A 60 1.27 -14.51 7.20
C ASP A 60 0.47 -13.65 8.19
N ASP A 61 0.99 -12.52 8.70
CA ASP A 61 0.25 -11.84 9.75
C ASP A 61 0.47 -10.31 9.78
N LEU A 62 -0.35 -9.61 8.99
CA LEU A 62 -0.74 -8.23 9.26
C LEU A 62 -1.43 -8.05 10.65
N LYS A 63 -1.55 -9.13 11.45
CA LYS A 63 -2.01 -9.13 12.85
C LYS A 63 -0.93 -9.52 13.87
N SER A 64 0.33 -9.75 13.48
CA SER A 64 1.38 -10.07 14.45
C SER A 64 1.66 -8.88 15.38
N PRO A 65 1.59 -9.05 16.71
CA PRO A 65 1.53 -7.94 17.65
C PRO A 65 2.85 -7.19 17.90
N GLN A 66 3.96 -7.56 17.25
CA GLN A 66 5.23 -6.84 17.43
C GLN A 66 6.15 -7.00 16.21
N PRO A 67 6.09 -6.08 15.23
CA PRO A 67 7.27 -5.78 14.45
C PRO A 67 8.29 -5.17 15.42
N ASP A 68 9.48 -5.78 15.52
CA ASP A 68 10.57 -5.32 16.39
C ASP A 68 10.99 -3.87 16.06
N ASP A 69 10.59 -3.37 14.87
CA ASP A 69 10.84 -2.00 14.44
C ASP A 69 9.64 -1.42 13.64
N ARG A 70 9.08 -0.31 14.13
CA ARG A 70 7.85 0.33 13.61
C ARG A 70 8.04 0.93 12.21
N HIS A 71 9.28 1.09 11.75
CA HIS A 71 9.60 1.66 10.45
C HIS A 71 9.32 0.71 9.27
N PHE A 72 9.16 -0.58 9.52
CA PHE A 72 8.82 -1.58 8.50
C PHE A 72 7.31 -1.82 8.38
N VAL A 73 6.50 -1.08 9.15
CA VAL A 73 5.05 -1.19 9.13
C VAL A 73 4.46 -0.16 8.19
N LEU A 74 3.56 -0.61 7.33
CA LEU A 74 2.84 0.28 6.43
C LEU A 74 1.96 1.26 7.25
N PRO A 75 2.03 2.57 6.99
CA PRO A 75 1.21 3.54 7.71
C PRO A 75 -0.28 3.20 7.64
N ARG A 76 -1.01 3.26 8.75
CA ARG A 76 -2.48 3.14 8.70
C ARG A 76 -3.09 4.42 8.14
N ARG A 77 -4.05 4.27 7.21
CA ARG A 77 -4.85 5.39 6.71
C ARG A 77 -5.69 5.97 7.84
N VAL A 78 -5.65 7.29 8.02
CA VAL A 78 -6.46 7.94 9.07
C VAL A 78 -7.88 8.25 8.56
N PRO A 79 -8.90 8.27 9.44
CA PRO A 79 -10.25 8.63 9.04
C PRO A 79 -10.29 10.03 8.40
N GLY A 80 -10.95 10.16 7.25
CA GLY A 80 -11.04 11.42 6.50
C GLY A 80 -9.80 11.79 5.69
N GLU A 81 -8.74 10.98 5.72
CA GLU A 81 -7.55 11.20 4.89
C GLU A 81 -7.87 10.97 3.41
N SER A 82 -7.52 11.94 2.57
CA SER A 82 -7.60 11.75 1.13
C SER A 82 -6.63 10.65 0.68
N VAL A 83 -7.00 9.91 -0.37
CA VAL A 83 -6.16 8.85 -0.93
C VAL A 83 -4.77 9.37 -1.32
N ARG A 84 -4.70 10.57 -1.91
CA ARG A 84 -3.43 11.22 -2.29
C ARG A 84 -2.57 11.58 -1.09
N ALA A 85 -3.16 12.10 -0.01
CA ALA A 85 -2.41 12.39 1.22
C ALA A 85 -1.84 11.10 1.83
N TYR A 86 -2.63 10.02 1.80
CA TYR A 86 -2.20 8.73 2.27
C TYR A 86 -1.06 8.13 1.43
N ILE A 87 -1.15 8.20 0.10
CA ILE A 87 -0.08 7.80 -0.84
C ILE A 87 1.23 8.53 -0.50
N ASN A 88 1.18 9.86 -0.33
CA ASN A 88 2.36 10.67 -0.01
C ASN A 88 3.03 10.23 1.30
N ARG A 89 2.26 9.77 2.29
CA ARG A 89 2.81 9.26 3.55
C ARG A 89 3.46 7.88 3.40
N ILE A 90 2.89 7.00 2.59
CA ILE A 90 3.52 5.72 2.26
C ILE A 90 4.87 5.96 1.58
N ASP A 91 4.91 6.91 0.64
CA ASP A 91 6.15 7.26 -0.07
C ASP A 91 7.19 7.91 0.84
N ALA A 92 6.76 8.78 1.74
CA ALA A 92 7.64 9.35 2.77
C ALA A 92 8.20 8.27 3.70
N ALA A 93 7.38 7.29 4.11
CA ALA A 93 7.81 6.18 4.94
C ALA A 93 8.83 5.29 4.21
N ALA A 94 8.59 4.96 2.94
CA ALA A 94 9.54 4.21 2.11
C ALA A 94 10.87 4.97 1.96
N ALA A 95 10.82 6.29 1.75
CA ALA A 95 12.01 7.12 1.64
C ALA A 95 12.78 7.23 2.97
N ALA A 96 12.08 7.26 4.11
CA ALA A 96 12.70 7.23 5.43
C ALA A 96 13.37 5.88 5.69
N LEU A 97 12.72 4.78 5.31
CA LEU A 97 13.26 3.43 5.49
C LEU A 97 14.55 3.22 4.69
N ARG A 98 14.65 3.76 3.46
CA ARG A 98 15.88 3.75 2.66
C ARG A 98 17.09 4.41 3.34
N LYS A 99 16.84 5.31 4.30
CA LYS A 99 17.88 6.01 5.08
C LYS A 99 18.12 5.36 6.43
N HIS A 100 17.28 4.40 6.84
CA HIS A 100 17.39 3.74 8.12
C HIS A 100 18.55 2.73 8.08
N PRO A 101 19.36 2.63 9.15
CA PRO A 101 20.38 1.59 9.22
C PRO A 101 19.74 0.21 9.03
N ARG A 102 20.39 -0.63 8.22
CA ARG A 102 20.01 -2.05 8.09
C ARG A 102 20.15 -2.69 9.46
N ARG A 103 19.18 -3.54 9.81
CA ARG A 103 19.28 -4.35 11.03
C ARG A 103 20.55 -5.21 10.89
N PRO A 104 21.49 -5.16 11.85
CA PRO A 104 22.62 -6.07 11.84
C PRO A 104 22.11 -7.51 11.99
N ASP A 105 22.69 -8.41 11.20
CA ASP A 105 22.49 -9.86 11.23
C ASP A 105 22.82 -10.45 12.62
#